data_AF-A0A2G9T8D7-F1
#
_entry.id   AF-A0A2G9T8D7-F1
#
_cell.length_a   1.000
_cell.length_b   1.000
_cell.length_c   1.000
_cell.angle_alpha   90.00
_cell.angle_beta   90.00
_cell.angle_gamma   90.00
#
_symmetry.space_group_name_H-M   'P 1'
#
loop_
_entity.id
_entity.type
_entity.pdbx_description
1 polymer ?
#
loop_
_entity_poly.entity_id
_entity_poly.type
_entity_poly.pdbx_seq_one_letter_code
_entity_poly.pdbx_strand_id
1 'polypeptide(L)'
;LRLPVDKLAPTNVSYEAVLAPSHVQTLMELSGCQTGQFKSSCNDLCFHNKYRSYDGQCNNFDHPMWGVSQMPLLRLLPPIYENGFSTPVGWERGRLYYGYPKPNPRD
;
A
#
# COMPACT_ATOMS: atom_id res chain seq x y z
N LEU A 1 19.93 -10.19 -3.21
CA LEU A 1 20.38 -9.15 -4.17
C LEU A 1 20.82 -7.93 -3.38
N ARG A 2 22.06 -7.46 -3.53
CA ARG A 2 22.50 -6.18 -2.99
C ARG A 2 22.61 -5.24 -4.19
N LEU A 3 21.56 -4.46 -4.45
CA LEU A 3 21.62 -3.44 -5.49
C LEU A 3 22.59 -2.35 -5.00
N PRO A 4 23.58 -1.94 -5.80
CA PRO A 4 24.54 -0.91 -5.40
C PRO A 4 23.86 0.47 -5.50
N VAL A 5 22.94 0.74 -4.58
CA VAL A 5 22.13 1.96 -4.52
C VAL A 5 23.02 3.20 -4.44
N ASP A 6 24.20 3.05 -3.83
CA ASP A 6 25.25 4.07 -3.69
C ASP A 6 25.86 4.51 -5.03
N LYS A 7 25.67 3.71 -6.10
CA LYS A 7 26.14 4.02 -7.46
C LYS A 7 25.03 4.59 -8.35
N LEU A 8 23.81 4.68 -7.85
CA LEU A 8 22.66 5.25 -8.55
C LEU A 8 22.61 6.75 -8.26
N ALA A 9 23.52 7.50 -8.87
CA ALA A 9 23.38 8.95 -9.01
C ALA A 9 22.59 9.25 -10.29
N PRO A 10 21.54 10.09 -10.24
CA PRO A 10 21.15 10.99 -9.15
C PRO A 10 20.25 10.31 -8.08
N THR A 11 20.20 10.86 -6.87
CA THR A 11 19.41 10.38 -5.72
C THR A 11 17.88 10.33 -5.94
N ASN A 12 17.39 10.65 -7.15
CA ASN A 12 16.00 10.52 -7.57
C ASN A 12 15.73 9.33 -8.52
N VAL A 13 16.59 8.31 -8.50
CA VAL A 13 16.41 7.14 -9.39
C VAL A 13 15.08 6.45 -9.09
N SER A 14 14.16 6.52 -10.06
CA SER A 14 12.92 5.74 -10.04
C SER A 14 13.26 4.29 -10.34
N TYR A 15 12.62 3.35 -9.65
CA TYR A 15 12.89 1.91 -9.82
C TYR A 15 12.58 1.46 -11.26
N GLU A 16 11.63 2.13 -11.91
CA GLU A 16 11.26 1.94 -13.31
C GLU A 16 12.39 2.30 -14.29
N ALA A 17 13.32 3.18 -13.89
CA ALA A 17 14.46 3.57 -14.72
C ALA A 17 15.63 2.58 -14.67
N VAL A 18 15.67 1.69 -13.67
CA VAL A 18 16.78 0.74 -13.44
C VAL A 18 16.34 -0.71 -13.63
N LEU A 19 15.08 -1.02 -13.35
CA LEU A 19 14.55 -2.38 -13.39
C LEU A 19 13.48 -2.50 -14.46
N ALA A 20 13.55 -3.58 -15.25
CA ALA A 20 12.44 -3.98 -16.09
C ALA A 20 11.19 -4.25 -15.23
N PRO A 21 9.96 -3.98 -15.72
CA PRO A 21 8.73 -4.19 -14.96
C PRO A 21 8.58 -5.60 -14.37
N SER A 22 9.09 -6.63 -15.07
CA SER A 22 9.10 -8.02 -14.59
C SER A 22 9.92 -8.22 -13.32
N HIS A 23 11.09 -7.59 -13.20
CA HIS A 23 11.93 -7.69 -12.00
C HIS A 23 11.32 -6.96 -10.82
N VAL A 24 10.69 -5.81 -11.08
CA VAL A 24 9.93 -5.09 -10.06
C VAL A 24 8.80 -5.99 -9.56
N GLN A 25 8.07 -6.65 -10.46
CA GLN A 25 7.00 -7.59 -10.10
C GLN A 25 7.51 -8.73 -9.22
N THR A 26 8.62 -9.38 -9.58
CA THR A 26 9.21 -10.45 -8.76
C THR A 26 9.66 -9.94 -7.38
N LEU A 27 10.25 -8.75 -7.30
CA LEU A 27 10.63 -8.15 -6.00
C LEU A 27 9.40 -7.87 -5.12
N MET A 28 8.31 -7.39 -5.71
CA MET A 28 7.06 -7.11 -5.00
C MET A 28 6.40 -8.41 -4.51
N GLU A 29 6.39 -9.46 -5.33
CA GLU A 29 5.93 -10.79 -4.93
C GLU A 29 6.76 -11.37 -3.78
N LEU A 30 8.09 -11.29 -3.87
CA LEU A 30 8.99 -11.83 -2.84
C LEU A 30 8.99 -11.01 -1.54
N SER A 31 8.72 -9.71 -1.61
CA SER A 31 8.68 -8.83 -0.42
C SER A 31 7.34 -8.89 0.31
N GLY A 32 6.30 -9.45 -0.30
CA GLY A 32 4.94 -9.38 0.24
C GLY A 32 4.35 -7.96 0.23
N CYS A 33 5.05 -6.97 -0.34
CA CYS A 33 4.48 -5.69 -0.69
C CYS A 33 3.62 -5.89 -1.92
N GLN A 34 2.37 -6.29 -1.72
CA GLN A 34 1.41 -6.49 -2.79
C GLN A 34 1.35 -5.22 -3.63
N THR A 35 1.73 -5.33 -4.91
CA THR A 35 1.39 -4.32 -5.90
C THR A 35 -0.10 -4.10 -5.81
N GLY A 36 -0.50 -2.86 -5.55
CA GLY A 36 -1.84 -2.47 -5.91
C GLY A 36 -2.15 -2.82 -7.37
N GLN A 37 -3.44 -2.85 -7.73
CA GLN A 37 -3.90 -2.86 -9.11
C GLN A 37 -3.03 -1.97 -10.01
N PHE A 38 -2.68 -2.47 -11.20
CA PHE A 38 -1.91 -1.71 -12.19
C PHE A 38 -2.73 -0.53 -12.69
N LYS A 39 -2.09 0.64 -12.77
CA LYS A 39 -2.73 1.86 -13.29
C LYS A 39 -3.03 1.70 -14.78
N SER A 40 -4.32 1.69 -15.10
CA SER A 40 -4.83 1.74 -16.48
C SER A 40 -4.84 3.17 -17.02
N SER A 41 -4.62 3.33 -18.32
CA SER A 41 -4.79 4.63 -18.98
C SER A 41 -6.28 4.88 -19.17
N CYS A 42 -6.87 5.81 -18.41
CA CYS A 42 -8.29 6.21 -18.42
C CYS A 42 -8.76 6.88 -19.73
N ASN A 43 -8.14 6.54 -20.86
CA ASN A 43 -8.31 7.20 -22.16
C ASN A 43 -9.46 6.62 -22.99
N ASP A 44 -9.97 5.43 -22.63
CA ASP A 44 -11.18 4.88 -23.25
C ASP A 44 -12.42 5.61 -22.71
N LEU A 45 -12.62 6.83 -23.21
CA LEU A 45 -13.76 7.66 -22.84
C LEU A 45 -15.09 7.05 -23.33
N CYS A 46 -15.08 6.20 -24.36
CA CYS A 46 -16.29 5.51 -24.80
C CYS A 46 -16.81 4.57 -23.70
N PHE A 47 -15.90 3.83 -23.07
CA PHE A 47 -16.18 2.96 -21.95
C PHE A 47 -16.49 3.76 -20.67
N HIS A 48 -15.56 4.63 -20.24
CA HIS A 48 -15.66 5.31 -18.94
C HIS A 48 -16.82 6.32 -18.83
N ASN A 49 -17.34 6.83 -19.96
CA ASN A 49 -18.53 7.68 -19.97
C ASN A 49 -19.84 6.92 -19.72
N LYS A 50 -19.85 5.58 -19.86
CA LYS A 50 -21.06 4.76 -19.75
C LYS A 50 -20.99 3.75 -18.61
N TYR A 51 -19.80 3.24 -18.31
CA TYR A 51 -19.60 2.12 -17.41
C TYR A 51 -18.48 2.37 -16.41
N ARG A 52 -18.56 1.66 -15.29
CA ARG A 52 -17.50 1.63 -14.27
C ARG A 52 -16.57 0.47 -14.58
N SER A 53 -15.27 0.67 -14.32
CA SER A 53 -14.31 -0.43 -14.26
C SER A 53 -14.69 -1.40 -13.14
N TYR A 54 -14.29 -2.67 -13.27
CA TYR A 54 -14.62 -3.71 -12.30
C TYR A 54 -13.91 -3.50 -10.95
N ASP A 55 -12.73 -2.85 -10.96
CA ASP A 55 -11.90 -2.61 -9.79
C ASP A 55 -12.04 -1.19 -9.22
N GLY A 56 -12.77 -0.30 -9.90
CA GLY A 56 -13.01 1.08 -9.48
C GLY A 56 -12.04 2.12 -10.05
N GLN A 57 -11.07 1.73 -10.88
CA GLN A 57 -10.16 2.69 -11.54
C GLN A 57 -10.91 3.72 -12.40
N CYS A 58 -10.35 4.92 -12.50
CA CYS A 58 -10.86 6.01 -13.35
C CYS A 58 -12.24 6.58 -12.94
N ASN A 59 -12.69 6.30 -11.71
CA ASN A 59 -13.88 6.97 -11.17
C ASN A 59 -13.62 8.48 -10.95
N ASN A 60 -12.40 8.80 -10.49
CA ASN A 60 -11.88 10.16 -10.43
C ASN A 60 -10.77 10.30 -11.48
N PHE A 61 -10.96 11.16 -12.49
CA PHE A 61 -9.99 11.32 -13.58
C PHE A 61 -8.69 12.00 -13.15
N ASP A 62 -8.75 12.91 -12.18
CA ASP A 62 -7.56 13.57 -11.64
C ASP A 62 -6.76 12.62 -10.73
N HIS A 63 -7.47 11.71 -10.06
CA HIS A 63 -6.90 10.69 -9.17
C HIS A 63 -7.44 9.28 -9.48
N PRO A 64 -7.02 8.64 -10.59
CA PRO A 64 -7.58 7.37 -11.05
C PRO A 64 -7.54 6.19 -10.08
N MET A 65 -6.66 6.25 -9.08
CA MET A 65 -6.45 5.18 -8.10
C MET A 65 -7.27 5.34 -6.82
N TRP A 66 -8.01 6.43 -6.65
CA TRP A 66 -8.81 6.65 -5.45
C TRP A 66 -10.06 5.77 -5.44
N GLY A 67 -10.23 5.01 -4.36
CA GLY A 67 -11.37 4.09 -4.20
C GLY A 67 -11.22 2.78 -4.99
N VAL A 68 -10.06 2.52 -5.60
CA VAL A 68 -9.78 1.26 -6.27
C VAL A 68 -9.74 0.12 -5.24
N SER A 69 -10.33 -1.01 -5.61
CA SER A 69 -10.34 -2.22 -4.79
C SER A 69 -8.92 -2.77 -4.57
N GLN A 70 -8.72 -3.54 -3.50
CA GLN A 70 -7.42 -4.14 -3.15
C GLN A 70 -6.32 -3.09 -2.94
N MET A 71 -6.69 -1.85 -2.59
CA MET A 71 -5.79 -0.80 -2.10
C MET A 71 -5.77 -0.76 -0.57
N PRO A 72 -4.67 -0.29 0.04
CA PRO A 72 -4.65 0.00 1.46
C PRO A 72 -5.67 1.09 1.82
N LEU A 73 -6.27 0.99 3.00
CA LEU A 73 -7.14 2.04 3.53
C LEU A 73 -6.34 3.31 3.80
N LEU A 74 -6.92 4.47 3.49
CA LEU A 74 -6.37 5.77 3.84
C LEU A 74 -6.30 5.92 5.37
N ARG A 75 -5.16 6.39 5.89
CA ARG A 75 -5.00 6.73 7.30
C ARG A 75 -5.08 8.24 7.48
N LEU A 76 -6.11 8.72 8.17
CA LEU A 76 -6.23 10.14 8.55
C LEU A 76 -5.34 10.51 9.74
N LEU A 77 -4.98 9.51 10.57
CA LEU A 77 -4.08 9.64 11.71
C LEU A 77 -3.03 8.52 11.69
N PRO A 78 -1.86 8.71 12.32
CA PRO A 78 -0.87 7.66 12.46
C PRO A 78 -1.44 6.39 13.10
N PRO A 79 -1.05 5.19 12.62
CA PRO A 79 -1.41 3.93 13.27
C PRO A 79 -0.88 3.87 14.71
N ILE A 80 -1.63 3.17 15.57
CA ILE A 80 -1.15 2.78 16.89
C ILE A 80 -1.08 1.25 16.93
N TYR A 81 0.15 0.74 16.97
CA TYR A 81 0.47 -0.67 17.18
C TYR A 81 1.32 -0.82 18.43
N GLU A 82 1.22 -1.98 19.08
CA GLU A 82 1.90 -2.24 20.35
C GLU A 82 3.44 -2.22 20.23
N ASN A 83 3.94 -2.74 19.11
CA ASN A 83 5.36 -2.71 18.75
C ASN A 83 5.71 -1.55 17.80
N GLY A 84 4.79 -0.61 17.57
CA GLY A 84 4.96 0.49 16.62
C GLY A 84 4.95 0.09 15.14
N PHE A 85 4.68 -1.19 14.81
CA PHE A 85 4.73 -1.67 13.42
C PHE A 85 3.47 -2.42 13.01
N SER A 86 3.15 -3.55 13.64
CA SER A 86 2.08 -4.46 13.18
C SER A 86 1.36 -5.22 14.28
N THR A 87 1.92 -5.31 15.48
CA THR A 87 1.30 -6.06 16.59
C THR A 87 0.08 -5.29 17.10
N PRO A 88 -1.12 -5.89 17.16
CA PRO A 88 -2.30 -5.21 17.65
C PRO A 88 -2.15 -4.85 19.13
N VAL A 89 -2.83 -3.78 19.55
CA VAL A 89 -2.85 -3.36 20.95
C VAL A 89 -3.56 -4.42 21.80
N GLY A 90 -2.92 -4.86 22.88
CA GLY A 90 -3.43 -5.90 23.79
C GLY A 90 -2.92 -7.31 23.45
N TRP A 91 -1.89 -7.42 22.61
CA TRP A 91 -1.29 -8.70 22.23
C TRP A 91 -0.46 -9.30 23.37
N GLU A 92 0.41 -8.50 23.98
CA GLU A 92 1.22 -8.90 25.12
C GLU A 92 0.40 -8.88 26.42
N ARG A 93 0.20 -10.06 27.04
CA ARG A 93 -0.53 -10.19 28.30
C ARG A 93 0.22 -9.46 29.41
N GLY A 94 -0.51 -8.67 30.20
CA GLY A 94 0.05 -7.94 31.33
C GLY A 94 0.71 -6.61 30.96
N ARG A 95 0.84 -6.28 29.66
CA ARG A 95 1.30 -4.96 29.25
C ARG A 95 0.32 -3.88 29.72
N LEU A 96 0.88 -2.85 30.34
CA LEU A 96 0.13 -1.71 30.84
C LEU A 96 0.16 -0.55 29.84
N TYR A 97 -0.99 0.07 29.62
CA TYR A 97 -1.16 1.27 28.82
C TYR A 97 -1.63 2.37 29.76
N TYR A 98 -0.76 3.35 30.00
CA TYR A 98 -1.02 4.41 30.98
C TYR A 98 -1.38 3.85 32.38
N GLY A 99 -0.71 2.77 32.78
CA GLY A 99 -0.91 2.13 34.09
C GLY A 99 -2.01 1.06 34.16
N TYR A 100 -2.76 0.82 33.08
CA TYR A 100 -3.88 -0.13 33.07
C TYR A 100 -3.75 -1.20 31.99
N PRO A 101 -4.15 -2.47 32.24
CA PRO A 101 -4.26 -3.47 31.19
C PRO A 101 -5.44 -3.16 30.26
N LYS A 102 -5.39 -3.67 29.02
CA LYS A 102 -6.56 -3.60 28.13
C LYS A 102 -7.62 -4.62 28.57
N PRO A 103 -8.92 -4.25 28.53
CA PRO A 103 -9.99 -5.19 28.81
C PRO A 103 -10.08 -6.26 27.73
N ASN A 104 -10.64 -7.41 28.07
CA ASN A 104 -10.96 -8.45 27.10
C ASN A 104 -12.08 -7.92 26.17
N PRO A 105 -11.94 -8.02 24.84
CA PRO A 105 -12.98 -7.56 23.91
C PRO A 105 -14.34 -8.28 24.04
N ARG A 106 -14.42 -9.40 24.76
CA ARG A 106 -15.64 -10.21 24.92
C ARG A 106 -16.28 -10.16 26.31
N ASP A 107 -15.58 -9.62 27.30
CA ASP A 107 -16.12 -9.46 28.67
C ASP A 107 -16.97 -8.19 28.73
#